data_AF-A0A921LTU0-F1
#
_entry.id   AF-A0A921LTU0-F1
#
_cell.length_a   1.000
_cell.length_b   1.000
_cell.length_c   1.000
_cell.angle_alpha   90.00
_cell.angle_beta   90.00
_cell.angle_gamma   90.00
#
_symmetry.space_group_name_H-M   'P 1'
#
loop_
_entity.id
_entity.type
_entity.pdbx_description
1 polymer ?
#
loop_
_entity_poly.entity_id
_entity_poly.type
_entity_poly.pdbx_seq_one_letter_code
_entity_poly.pdbx_strand_id
1 'polypeptide(L)'
;MTDELKVAVETGEPEAAETDAAETTGVVAADAQGPADDDVADDGEFDDDELDSEDSLTYSNGVIEKIVAIATREAAHVLGMKGNLMHFVQETLGAENLTKGVSVEVTDDNRVIVNISVIIEYGAYAPAIFEDVKERVTERLAAMTGLEVAGINLRIEDVMTREEYAASHKRAQEAAAE
;
A
#
# COMPACT_ATOMS: atom_id res chain seq x y z
N MET A 1 -17.36 51.52 4.44
CA MET A 1 -16.97 51.64 5.86
C MET A 1 -16.65 50.24 6.32
N THR A 2 -15.36 50.00 6.48
CA THR A 2 -14.70 48.75 6.84
C THR A 2 -15.10 48.36 8.26
N ASP A 3 -15.37 47.08 8.49
CA ASP A 3 -15.31 46.52 9.85
C ASP A 3 -14.43 45.27 9.80
N GLU A 4 -13.24 45.42 10.38
CA GLU A 4 -12.24 44.39 10.60
C GLU A 4 -12.63 43.61 11.85
N LEU A 5 -12.76 42.27 11.76
CA LEU A 5 -12.68 41.43 12.95
C LEU A 5 -11.51 40.45 12.81
N LYS A 6 -10.43 40.78 13.53
CA LYS A 6 -9.32 39.90 13.87
C LYS A 6 -9.73 38.99 15.02
N VAL A 7 -9.48 37.69 14.90
CA VAL A 7 -9.27 36.82 16.06
C VAL A 7 -8.01 36.01 15.80
N ALA A 8 -7.09 36.05 16.75
CA ALA A 8 -5.78 35.44 16.74
C ALA A 8 -5.65 34.53 17.97
N VAL A 9 -4.75 33.54 17.91
CA VAL A 9 -3.93 33.02 19.05
C VAL A 9 -4.75 32.02 19.92
N GLU A 10 -4.33 30.79 20.31
CA GLU A 10 -3.07 30.12 20.74
C GLU A 10 -3.20 28.61 20.48
N THR A 11 -2.24 27.86 19.93
CA THR A 11 -1.02 27.27 20.56
C THR A 11 -1.25 26.59 21.91
N GLY A 12 -1.05 25.27 21.98
CA GLY A 12 -1.06 24.53 23.24
C GLY A 12 -0.79 23.03 23.06
N GLU A 13 0.48 22.65 22.98
CA GLU A 13 0.94 21.34 23.47
C GLU A 13 0.78 21.28 24.99
N PRO A 14 0.70 20.07 25.57
CA PRO A 14 1.52 19.85 26.75
C PRO A 14 2.33 18.54 26.71
N GLU A 15 3.55 18.70 27.19
CA GLU A 15 4.52 17.71 27.63
C GLU A 15 4.08 16.88 28.85
N ALA A 16 4.73 15.72 28.95
CA ALA A 16 5.27 15.03 30.14
C ALA A 16 4.32 14.49 31.24
N ALA A 17 4.50 13.19 31.51
CA ALA A 17 4.53 12.66 32.88
C ALA A 17 5.37 11.37 32.92
N GLU A 18 6.64 11.53 33.29
CA GLU A 18 7.45 10.47 33.90
C GLU A 18 6.96 10.22 35.34
N THR A 19 6.98 8.96 35.80
CA THR A 19 6.92 8.64 37.24
C THR A 19 7.92 7.54 37.58
N ASP A 20 8.74 7.88 38.55
CA ASP A 20 9.87 7.20 39.18
C ASP A 20 9.46 6.26 40.34
N ALA A 21 10.41 5.39 40.74
CA ALA A 21 10.57 4.71 42.04
C ALA A 21 9.52 3.63 42.43
N ALA A 22 9.82 2.55 43.16
CA ALA A 22 10.98 1.95 43.84
C ALA A 22 10.58 0.45 44.07
N GLU A 23 11.43 -0.52 44.39
CA GLU A 23 12.11 -0.72 45.67
C GLU A 23 13.12 -1.88 45.57
N THR A 24 14.18 -1.73 46.35
CA THR A 24 15.28 -2.66 46.63
C THR A 24 14.94 -3.54 47.84
N THR A 25 15.44 -4.78 47.88
CA THR A 25 15.93 -5.57 49.03
C THR A 25 15.79 -7.07 48.72
N GLY A 26 16.68 -8.00 49.08
CA GLY A 26 17.91 -7.92 49.85
C GLY A 26 18.80 -9.14 49.60
N VAL A 27 20.06 -8.99 50.01
CA VAL A 27 21.12 -10.00 50.06
C VAL A 27 20.95 -10.88 51.30
N VAL A 28 21.12 -12.20 51.18
CA VAL A 28 21.89 -13.02 52.13
C VAL A 28 22.47 -14.26 51.44
N ALA A 29 23.75 -14.50 51.67
CA ALA A 29 24.52 -15.66 51.23
C ALA A 29 24.47 -16.80 52.25
N ALA A 30 24.61 -18.05 51.80
CA ALA A 30 25.29 -19.11 52.55
C ALA A 30 25.70 -20.28 51.64
N ASP A 31 26.97 -20.62 51.75
CA ASP A 31 27.76 -21.64 51.08
C ASP A 31 27.46 -23.06 51.60
N ALA A 32 27.46 -24.05 50.71
CA ALA A 32 27.72 -25.46 51.06
C ALA A 32 28.19 -26.25 49.83
N GLN A 33 29.47 -26.65 49.87
CA GLN A 33 30.22 -27.38 48.84
C GLN A 33 30.03 -28.92 48.92
N GLY A 34 29.87 -29.57 47.75
CA GLY A 34 30.47 -30.87 47.35
C GLY A 34 29.57 -32.13 47.31
N PRO A 35 29.94 -33.22 46.57
CA PRO A 35 31.12 -33.45 45.73
C PRO A 35 30.80 -33.80 44.24
N ALA A 36 31.88 -34.01 43.48
CA ALA A 36 31.97 -34.26 42.05
C ALA A 36 31.67 -35.72 41.64
N ASP A 37 31.70 -35.92 40.30
CA ASP A 37 31.88 -37.15 39.53
C ASP A 37 30.61 -37.92 39.10
N ASP A 38 30.11 -37.60 37.89
CA ASP A 38 29.75 -38.62 36.88
C ASP A 38 29.90 -38.00 35.47
N ASP A 39 31.03 -38.32 34.84
CA ASP A 39 31.33 -38.08 33.43
C ASP A 39 30.33 -38.84 32.54
N VAL A 40 29.37 -38.12 31.96
CA VAL A 40 28.75 -38.52 30.69
C VAL A 40 29.02 -37.39 29.70
N ALA A 41 30.11 -37.54 28.97
CA ALA A 41 30.28 -36.90 27.68
C ALA A 41 29.22 -37.50 26.73
N ASP A 42 28.04 -36.88 26.71
CA ASP A 42 27.12 -37.02 25.59
C ASP A 42 27.62 -36.05 24.52
N ASP A 43 28.46 -36.58 23.64
CA ASP A 43 28.95 -35.96 22.42
C ASP A 43 27.78 -35.86 21.43
N GLY A 44 26.80 -35.04 21.80
CA GLY A 44 25.82 -34.52 20.87
C GLY A 44 26.50 -33.41 20.09
N GLU A 45 27.33 -33.77 19.11
CA GLU A 45 27.46 -32.98 17.90
C GLU A 45 26.07 -32.95 17.26
N PHE A 46 25.21 -32.07 17.78
CA PHE A 46 24.18 -31.48 16.97
C PHE A 46 24.96 -30.63 15.99
N ASP A 47 25.28 -31.22 14.83
CA ASP A 47 25.50 -30.47 13.61
C ASP A 47 24.26 -29.60 13.44
N ASP A 48 24.29 -28.43 14.08
CA ASP A 48 23.45 -27.30 13.74
C ASP A 48 24.04 -26.80 12.42
N ASP A 49 23.87 -27.62 11.37
CA ASP A 49 23.87 -27.18 10.00
C ASP A 49 22.71 -26.19 9.92
N GLU A 50 22.98 -24.97 10.37
CA GLU A 50 22.17 -23.79 10.20
C GLU A 50 21.98 -23.67 8.69
N LEU A 51 20.90 -24.28 8.20
CA LEU A 51 20.51 -24.28 6.80
C LEU A 51 20.29 -22.81 6.46
N ASP A 52 21.30 -22.17 5.87
CA ASP A 52 21.21 -20.87 5.24
C ASP A 52 19.99 -20.91 4.31
N SER A 53 18.86 -20.42 4.82
CA SER A 53 17.60 -20.48 4.10
C SER A 53 17.60 -19.28 3.16
N GLU A 54 17.84 -19.54 1.88
CA GLU A 54 17.76 -18.54 0.81
C GLU A 54 16.29 -18.22 0.48
N ASP A 55 15.54 -17.72 1.47
CA ASP A 55 14.16 -17.29 1.27
C ASP A 55 14.11 -15.99 0.46
N SER A 56 13.17 -15.91 -0.50
CA SER A 56 12.96 -14.70 -1.30
C SER A 56 11.47 -14.40 -1.48
N LEU A 57 11.13 -13.11 -1.47
CA LEU A 57 9.77 -12.60 -1.68
C LEU A 57 9.77 -11.65 -2.88
N THR A 58 9.04 -12.01 -3.93
CA THR A 58 8.92 -11.22 -5.15
C THR A 58 7.46 -11.07 -5.56
N TYR A 59 7.10 -9.90 -6.06
CA TYR A 59 5.75 -9.61 -6.54
C TYR A 59 5.72 -9.62 -8.07
N SER A 60 4.74 -10.28 -8.67
CA SER A 60 4.49 -10.13 -10.11
C SER A 60 3.95 -8.74 -10.41
N ASN A 61 4.34 -8.15 -11.55
CA ASN A 61 3.85 -6.83 -11.97
C ASN A 61 2.32 -6.74 -11.95
N GLY A 62 1.61 -7.79 -12.39
CA GLY A 62 0.14 -7.82 -12.38
C GLY A 62 -0.48 -7.69 -10.99
N VAL A 63 0.21 -8.12 -9.92
CA VAL A 63 -0.24 -7.94 -8.53
C VAL A 63 -0.12 -6.47 -8.14
N ILE A 64 1.02 -5.85 -8.46
CA ILE A 64 1.27 -4.42 -8.17
C ILE A 64 0.29 -3.56 -8.95
N GLU A 65 0.11 -3.82 -10.24
CA GLU A 65 -0.88 -3.16 -11.10
C GLU A 65 -2.30 -3.30 -10.55
N LYS A 66 -2.65 -4.47 -10.01
CA LYS A 66 -3.98 -4.72 -9.42
C LYS A 66 -4.21 -3.88 -8.17
N ILE A 67 -3.21 -3.77 -7.30
CA ILE A 67 -3.28 -2.92 -6.10
C ILE A 67 -3.46 -1.45 -6.52
N VAL A 68 -2.63 -0.97 -7.46
CA VAL A 68 -2.73 0.39 -8.00
C VAL A 68 -4.10 0.65 -8.61
N ALA A 69 -4.62 -0.28 -9.42
CA ALA A 69 -5.92 -0.12 -10.08
C ALA A 69 -7.07 -0.01 -9.06
N ILE A 70 -7.01 -0.81 -7.98
CA ILE A 70 -7.99 -0.72 -6.90
C ILE A 70 -7.85 0.61 -6.16
N ALA A 71 -6.64 0.97 -5.73
CA ALA A 71 -6.37 2.22 -5.01
C ALA A 71 -6.79 3.46 -5.81
N THR A 72 -6.53 3.46 -7.12
CA THR A 72 -6.92 4.56 -8.02
C THR A 72 -8.44 4.71 -8.12
N ARG A 73 -9.20 3.60 -8.08
CA ARG A 73 -10.67 3.63 -8.12
C ARG A 73 -11.30 4.13 -6.82
N GLU A 74 -10.56 4.10 -5.72
CA GLU A 74 -10.98 4.67 -4.43
C GLU A 74 -10.79 6.21 -4.38
N ALA A 75 -10.08 6.78 -5.36
CA ALA A 75 -9.90 8.23 -5.45
C ALA A 75 -11.19 8.93 -5.92
N ALA A 76 -11.47 10.08 -5.32
CA ALA A 76 -12.66 10.85 -5.64
C ALA A 76 -12.63 11.34 -7.10
N HIS A 77 -13.79 11.35 -7.75
CA HIS A 77 -13.97 11.85 -9.12
C HIS A 77 -13.23 11.07 -10.23
N VAL A 78 -12.57 9.96 -9.90
CA VAL A 78 -12.12 8.98 -10.89
C VAL A 78 -13.31 8.11 -11.29
N LEU A 79 -13.76 8.24 -12.54
CA LEU A 79 -14.87 7.45 -13.07
C LEU A 79 -14.42 6.05 -13.47
N GLY A 80 -13.22 5.96 -14.04
CA GLY A 80 -12.68 4.71 -14.54
C GLY A 80 -11.27 4.81 -15.08
N MET A 81 -10.78 3.68 -15.57
CA MET A 81 -9.45 3.53 -16.15
C MET A 81 -9.57 2.93 -17.56
N LYS A 82 -8.68 3.33 -18.47
CA LYS A 82 -8.73 2.92 -19.87
C LYS A 82 -8.51 1.42 -20.03
N GLY A 83 -9.54 0.73 -20.52
CA GLY A 83 -9.51 -0.71 -20.81
C GLY A 83 -10.39 -1.56 -19.89
N ASN A 84 -10.99 -0.95 -18.86
CA ASN A 84 -11.99 -1.60 -18.01
C ASN A 84 -13.39 -1.68 -18.66
N LEU A 85 -13.60 -1.00 -19.80
CA LEU A 85 -14.87 -0.98 -20.55
C LEU A 85 -15.11 -2.27 -21.38
N MET A 86 -14.05 -3.02 -21.71
CA MET A 86 -14.12 -4.19 -22.58
C MET A 86 -14.03 -5.54 -21.84
N HIS A 87 -13.85 -5.53 -20.50
CA HIS A 87 -13.38 -6.73 -19.80
C HIS A 87 -14.50 -7.67 -19.31
N PHE A 88 -15.73 -7.19 -19.17
CA PHE A 88 -16.87 -8.05 -18.82
C PHE A 88 -17.40 -8.90 -20.00
N VAL A 89 -16.99 -8.56 -21.23
CA VAL A 89 -17.40 -9.26 -22.46
C VAL A 89 -16.72 -10.63 -22.59
N GLN A 90 -15.59 -10.81 -21.93
CA GLN A 90 -14.66 -11.90 -22.20
C GLN A 90 -14.56 -12.87 -21.02
N GLU A 91 -15.65 -13.07 -20.26
CA GLU A 91 -15.73 -14.16 -19.27
C GLU A 91 -15.59 -15.57 -19.89
N THR A 92 -15.44 -15.68 -21.22
CA THR A 92 -15.23 -16.97 -21.92
C THR A 92 -13.83 -17.15 -22.54
N LEU A 93 -12.91 -16.16 -22.52
CA LEU A 93 -11.56 -16.35 -23.08
C LEU A 93 -10.46 -15.67 -22.25
N GLY A 94 -10.00 -16.36 -21.20
CA GLY A 94 -8.65 -16.17 -20.65
C GLY A 94 -8.52 -15.02 -19.66
N ALA A 95 -8.37 -15.37 -18.39
CA ALA A 95 -8.19 -14.47 -17.26
C ALA A 95 -6.91 -13.63 -17.36
N GLU A 96 -7.05 -12.39 -17.81
CA GLU A 96 -6.02 -11.35 -17.74
C GLU A 96 -6.68 -10.05 -18.19
N ASN A 97 -6.29 -8.88 -17.67
CA ASN A 97 -6.69 -7.52 -18.09
C ASN A 97 -7.61 -6.70 -17.15
N LEU A 98 -7.65 -7.02 -15.84
CA LEU A 98 -8.12 -6.08 -14.80
C LEU A 98 -7.16 -4.89 -14.57
N THR A 99 -6.02 -4.87 -15.28
CA THR A 99 -4.92 -3.91 -15.12
C THR A 99 -4.76 -2.98 -16.33
N LYS A 100 -5.60 -3.10 -17.37
CA LYS A 100 -5.54 -2.19 -18.52
C LYS A 100 -5.74 -0.74 -18.05
N GLY A 101 -4.79 0.11 -18.41
CA GLY A 101 -4.73 1.50 -17.98
C GLY A 101 -3.74 1.75 -16.83
N VAL A 102 -3.14 0.70 -16.27
CA VAL A 102 -2.01 0.78 -15.35
C VAL A 102 -0.81 0.06 -15.96
N SER A 103 0.37 0.63 -15.83
CA SER A 103 1.63 -0.06 -16.14
C SER A 103 2.64 0.27 -15.08
N VAL A 104 3.34 -0.77 -14.61
CA VAL A 104 4.28 -0.67 -13.51
C VAL A 104 5.66 -1.10 -13.95
N GLU A 105 6.66 -0.32 -13.55
CA GLU A 105 8.08 -0.67 -13.68
C GLU A 105 8.69 -0.75 -12.29
N VAL A 106 9.34 -1.88 -11.98
CA VAL A 106 10.07 -2.09 -10.73
C VAL A 106 11.56 -1.94 -11.02
N THR A 107 12.22 -1.10 -10.26
CA THR A 107 13.68 -0.87 -10.33
C THR A 107 14.41 -1.80 -9.36
N ASP A 108 15.72 -1.99 -9.57
CA ASP A 108 16.56 -2.86 -8.73
C ASP A 108 16.60 -2.47 -7.24
N ASP A 109 16.32 -1.20 -6.91
CA ASP A 109 16.32 -0.67 -5.54
C ASP A 109 14.97 -0.85 -4.80
N ASN A 110 14.14 -1.84 -5.17
CA ASN A 110 12.77 -2.04 -4.65
C ASN A 110 11.84 -0.82 -4.80
N ARG A 111 12.15 0.07 -5.75
CA ARG A 111 11.31 1.23 -6.07
C ARG A 111 10.45 0.97 -7.29
N VAL A 112 9.30 1.62 -7.32
CA VAL A 112 8.25 1.38 -8.31
C VAL A 112 7.87 2.69 -8.99
N ILE A 113 7.85 2.69 -10.33
CA ILE A 113 7.30 3.77 -11.14
C ILE A 113 5.97 3.31 -11.71
N VAL A 114 4.92 4.10 -11.44
CA VAL A 114 3.54 3.76 -11.77
C VAL A 114 3.02 4.70 -12.84
N ASN A 115 2.49 4.16 -13.93
CA ASN A 115 1.82 4.90 -14.99
C ASN A 115 0.34 4.56 -14.99
N ILE A 116 -0.52 5.58 -14.91
CA ILE A 116 -1.96 5.43 -14.70
C ILE A 116 -2.70 6.27 -15.73
N SER A 117 -3.68 5.68 -16.41
CA SER A 117 -4.55 6.36 -17.39
C SER A 117 -6.00 6.32 -16.91
N VAL A 118 -6.57 7.49 -16.62
CA VAL A 118 -7.89 7.63 -15.98
C VAL A 118 -8.86 8.48 -16.81
N ILE A 119 -10.15 8.21 -16.60
CA ILE A 119 -11.28 9.04 -17.02
C ILE A 119 -11.81 9.73 -15.75
N ILE A 120 -11.94 11.05 -15.79
CA ILE A 120 -12.35 11.84 -14.63
C ILE A 120 -13.72 12.47 -14.83
N GLU A 121 -14.35 12.83 -13.71
CA GLU A 121 -15.65 13.48 -13.68
C GLU A 121 -15.59 14.93 -14.19
N TYR A 122 -16.54 15.30 -15.04
CA TYR A 122 -16.71 16.68 -15.49
C TYR A 122 -16.90 17.65 -14.32
N GLY A 123 -16.15 18.75 -14.33
CA GLY A 123 -16.17 19.77 -13.29
C GLY A 123 -15.23 19.52 -12.11
N ALA A 124 -14.52 18.39 -12.08
CA ALA A 124 -13.52 18.11 -11.05
C ALA A 124 -12.16 18.76 -11.33
N TYR A 125 -11.41 19.07 -10.28
CA TYR A 125 -10.08 19.70 -10.38
C TYR A 125 -8.98 18.64 -10.49
N ALA A 126 -8.44 18.46 -11.70
CA ALA A 126 -7.47 17.40 -12.01
C ALA A 126 -6.23 17.36 -11.09
N PRO A 127 -5.62 18.48 -10.66
CA PRO A 127 -4.50 18.44 -9.72
C PRO A 127 -4.88 17.90 -8.34
N ALA A 128 -6.09 18.17 -7.85
CA ALA A 128 -6.56 17.55 -6.60
C ALA A 128 -6.76 16.04 -6.75
N ILE A 129 -7.30 15.60 -7.88
CA ILE A 129 -7.42 14.16 -8.19
C ILE A 129 -6.04 13.51 -8.24
N PHE A 130 -5.04 14.17 -8.83
CA PHE A 130 -3.67 13.65 -8.86
C PHE A 130 -3.09 13.43 -7.45
N GLU A 131 -3.25 14.41 -6.56
CA GLU A 131 -2.79 14.27 -5.18
C GLU A 131 -3.53 13.15 -4.44
N ASP A 132 -4.85 13.04 -4.64
CA ASP A 132 -5.71 12.02 -4.04
C ASP A 132 -5.35 10.59 -4.49
N VAL A 133 -5.05 10.43 -5.79
CA VAL A 133 -4.55 9.17 -6.36
C VAL A 133 -3.16 8.85 -5.86
N LYS A 134 -2.26 9.84 -5.81
CA LYS A 134 -0.87 9.68 -5.36
C LYS A 134 -0.84 9.17 -3.92
N GLU A 135 -1.56 9.81 -3.02
CA GLU A 135 -1.64 9.42 -1.60
C GLU A 135 -2.11 7.97 -1.44
N ARG A 136 -3.24 7.61 -2.05
CA ARG A 136 -3.79 6.25 -1.96
C ARG A 136 -2.85 5.20 -2.55
N VAL A 137 -2.30 5.44 -3.73
CA VAL A 137 -1.41 4.46 -4.38
C VAL A 137 -0.15 4.24 -3.54
N THR A 138 0.47 5.30 -3.04
CA THR A 138 1.65 5.20 -2.18
C THR A 138 1.33 4.48 -0.87
N GLU A 139 0.22 4.82 -0.21
CA GLU A 139 -0.20 4.17 1.04
C GLU A 139 -0.45 2.67 0.82
N ARG A 140 -1.26 2.30 -0.19
CA ARG A 140 -1.64 0.91 -0.44
C ARG A 140 -0.46 0.04 -0.86
N LEU A 141 0.41 0.54 -1.73
CA LEU A 141 1.60 -0.22 -2.15
C LEU A 141 2.56 -0.43 -0.97
N ALA A 142 2.90 0.63 -0.24
CA ALA A 142 3.79 0.50 0.91
C ALA A 142 3.21 -0.44 1.97
N ALA A 143 1.92 -0.32 2.29
CA ALA A 143 1.27 -1.13 3.31
C ALA A 143 1.15 -2.62 2.94
N MET A 144 1.00 -2.95 1.65
CA MET A 144 0.78 -4.34 1.21
C MET A 144 2.05 -5.05 0.75
N THR A 145 3.04 -4.32 0.22
CA THR A 145 4.22 -4.92 -0.40
C THR A 145 5.55 -4.42 0.17
N GLY A 146 5.53 -3.34 0.97
CA GLY A 146 6.76 -2.69 1.45
C GLY A 146 7.59 -2.01 0.35
N LEU A 147 7.08 -1.94 -0.88
CA LEU A 147 7.76 -1.29 -1.99
C LEU A 147 7.64 0.23 -1.91
N GLU A 148 8.71 0.93 -2.28
CA GLU A 148 8.70 2.40 -2.31
C GLU A 148 8.23 2.90 -3.68
N VAL A 149 7.37 3.91 -3.71
CA VAL A 149 6.92 4.51 -4.98
C VAL A 149 7.88 5.64 -5.37
N ALA A 150 8.70 5.42 -6.39
CA ALA A 150 9.63 6.42 -6.92
C ALA A 150 8.93 7.52 -7.71
N GLY A 151 7.81 7.21 -8.36
CA GLY A 151 7.07 8.18 -9.15
C GLY A 151 5.73 7.69 -9.63
N ILE A 152 4.79 8.62 -9.79
CA ILE A 152 3.45 8.37 -10.31
C ILE A 152 3.18 9.32 -11.48
N ASN A 153 2.88 8.75 -12.64
CA ASN A 153 2.46 9.47 -13.84
C ASN A 153 0.97 9.24 -14.06
N LEU A 154 0.16 10.28 -13.85
CA LEU A 154 -1.28 10.23 -14.11
C LEU A 154 -1.61 10.93 -15.43
N ARG A 155 -2.21 10.19 -16.36
CA ARG A 155 -2.71 10.67 -17.64
C ARG A 155 -4.23 10.74 -17.59
N ILE A 156 -4.78 11.91 -17.89
CA ILE A 156 -6.22 12.08 -18.09
C ILE A 156 -6.52 11.75 -19.56
N GLU A 157 -7.23 10.65 -19.79
CA GLU A 157 -7.60 10.20 -21.13
C GLU A 157 -8.90 10.84 -21.62
N ASP A 158 -9.86 11.06 -20.72
CA ASP A 158 -11.17 11.62 -21.06
C ASP A 158 -11.83 12.30 -19.84
N VAL A 159 -12.84 13.13 -20.11
CA VAL A 159 -13.66 13.82 -19.11
C VAL A 159 -15.13 13.61 -19.44
N MET A 160 -15.86 12.96 -18.52
CA MET A 160 -17.26 12.60 -18.74
C MET A 160 -18.11 12.96 -17.52
N THR A 161 -19.42 13.09 -17.71
CA THR A 161 -20.34 13.05 -16.56
C THR A 161 -20.51 11.60 -16.06
N ARG A 162 -20.95 11.43 -14.81
CA ARG A 162 -21.27 10.08 -14.27
C ARG A 162 -22.33 9.36 -15.07
N GLU A 163 -23.32 10.09 -15.59
CA GLU A 163 -24.41 9.54 -16.39
C GLU A 163 -23.90 9.02 -17.74
N GLU A 164 -23.07 9.78 -18.44
CA GLU A 164 -22.45 9.37 -19.70
C GLU A 164 -21.54 8.14 -19.51
N TYR A 165 -20.73 8.14 -18.44
CA TYR A 165 -19.87 7.01 -18.12
C TYR A 165 -20.68 5.74 -17.82
N ALA A 166 -21.74 5.84 -17.01
CA ALA A 166 -22.62 4.70 -16.71
C ALA A 166 -23.35 4.17 -17.97
N ALA A 167 -23.84 5.07 -18.83
CA ALA A 167 -24.51 4.71 -20.07
C ALA A 167 -23.57 4.01 -21.06
N SER A 168 -22.34 4.52 -21.21
CA SER A 168 -21.32 3.91 -22.07
C SER A 168 -20.92 2.52 -21.59
N HIS A 169 -20.76 2.34 -20.28
CA HIS A 169 -20.41 1.04 -19.68
C HIS A 169 -21.53 0.01 -19.84
N LYS A 170 -22.79 0.41 -19.63
CA LYS A 170 -23.94 -0.46 -19.85
C LYS A 170 -24.04 -0.90 -21.31
N ARG A 171 -23.90 0.04 -22.25
CA ARG A 171 -23.96 -0.27 -23.69
C ARG A 171 -22.83 -1.20 -24.14
N ALA A 172 -21.62 -1.00 -23.59
CA ALA A 172 -20.49 -1.87 -23.86
C ALA A 172 -20.70 -3.30 -23.33
N GLN A 173 -21.34 -3.45 -22.17
CA GLN A 173 -21.71 -4.76 -21.60
C GLN A 173 -22.83 -5.45 -22.37
N GLU A 174 -23.81 -4.71 -22.88
CA GLU A 174 -24.92 -5.27 -23.66
C GLU A 174 -24.46 -5.73 -25.05
N ALA A 175 -23.66 -4.92 -25.76
CA ALA A 175 -23.13 -5.26 -27.09
C ALA A 175 -22.14 -6.45 -27.11
N ALA A 176 -21.77 -6.90 -25.93
CA ALA A 176 -20.79 -7.92 -25.65
C ALA A 176 -21.39 -9.27 -25.29
N ALA A 177 -22.62 -9.25 -24.79
CA ALA A 177 -23.39 -10.43 -24.47
C ALA A 177 -24.21 -10.95 -25.68
N GLU A 178 -24.20 -10.22 -26.79
CA GLU A 178 -24.77 -10.57 -28.10
C GLU A 178 -23.70 -11.20 -29.01
#